data_AF-A0A356B507-F1
#
_entry.id   AF-A0A356B507-F1
#
_cell.length_a   1.000
_cell.length_b   1.000
_cell.length_c   1.000
_cell.angle_alpha   90.00
_cell.angle_beta   90.00
_cell.angle_gamma   90.00
#
_symmetry.space_group_name_H-M   'P 1'
#
loop_
_entity.id
_entity.type
_entity.pdbx_description
1 polymer ?
#
loop_
_entity_poly.entity_id
_entity_poly.type
_entity_poly.pdbx_seq_one_letter_code
_entity_poly.pdbx_strand_id
1 'polypeptide(L)'
;DLFKTWLKNIMTKGMNKKETEVIEIILYEKETEQMIYSLEGVILKAIQEGKAEGKAEGKLDEKMNIAKKLMDTGILNLEQISEVTGLSIEELRKL
;
A
#
# COMPACT_ATOMS: atom_id res chain seq x y z
N ASP A 1 16.97 -10.98 15.08
CA ASP A 1 15.73 -10.49 14.45
C ASP A 1 16.09 -9.81 13.13
N LEU A 2 15.44 -10.23 12.02
CA LEU A 2 15.79 -9.78 10.67
C LEU A 2 15.57 -8.27 10.50
N PHE A 3 14.51 -7.73 11.10
CA PHE A 3 14.21 -6.31 11.04
C PHE A 3 15.25 -5.47 11.79
N LYS A 4 15.59 -5.85 13.03
CA LYS A 4 16.66 -5.17 13.81
C LYS A 4 18.00 -5.21 13.09
N THR A 5 18.37 -6.34 12.48
CA THR A 5 19.61 -6.46 11.70
C THR A 5 19.60 -5.53 10.49
N TRP A 6 18.50 -5.51 9.73
CA TRP A 6 18.34 -4.61 8.59
C TRP A 6 18.36 -3.13 9.01
N LEU A 7 17.62 -2.77 10.06
CA LEU A 7 17.55 -1.42 10.60
C LEU A 7 18.92 -0.94 11.08
N LYS A 8 19.66 -1.78 11.81
CA LYS A 8 21.04 -1.50 12.20
C LYS A 8 21.89 -1.15 10.99
N ASN A 9 21.88 -2.00 9.96
CA ASN A 9 22.69 -1.79 8.75
C ASN A 9 22.36 -0.48 8.02
N ILE A 10 21.11 -0.02 8.05
CA ILE A 10 20.72 1.27 7.49
C ILE A 10 21.25 2.40 8.37
N MET A 11 20.98 2.33 9.67
CA MET A 11 21.31 3.39 10.63
C MET A 11 22.82 3.58 10.80
N THR A 12 23.61 2.51 10.67
CA THR A 12 25.06 2.56 10.89
C THR A 12 25.86 2.71 9.60
N LYS A 13 25.21 2.94 8.46
CA LYS A 13 25.88 3.10 7.17
C LYS A 13 26.82 4.31 7.19
N GLY A 14 28.12 4.06 7.01
CA GLY A 14 29.15 5.11 6.98
C GLY A 14 29.65 5.54 8.37
N MET A 15 29.15 4.93 9.44
CA MET A 15 29.62 5.16 10.80
C MET A 15 30.91 4.39 11.08
N ASN A 16 31.72 4.89 12.01
CA ASN A 16 32.84 4.14 12.54
C ASN A 16 32.38 3.08 13.56
N LYS A 17 33.31 2.23 13.99
CA LYS A 17 33.00 1.10 14.88
C LYS A 17 32.41 1.54 16.23
N LYS A 18 32.93 2.62 16.82
CA LYS A 18 32.45 3.10 18.13
C LYS A 18 31.03 3.66 18.04
N GLU A 19 30.75 4.41 16.99
CA GLU A 19 29.41 4.93 16.70
C GLU A 19 28.40 3.78 16.48
N THR A 20 28.83 2.73 15.76
CA THR A 20 28.02 1.52 15.53
C THR A 20 27.68 0.80 16.83
N GLU A 21 28.64 0.67 17.76
CA GLU A 21 28.46 0.02 19.07
C GLU A 21 27.42 0.77 19.94
N VAL A 22 27.42 2.10 19.92
CA VAL A 22 26.43 2.91 20.65
C VAL A 22 25.01 2.67 20.11
N ILE A 23 24.84 2.63 18.78
CA ILE A 23 23.56 2.33 18.14
C ILE A 23 23.09 0.91 18.49
N GLU A 24 24.00 -0.05 18.54
CA GLU A 24 23.67 -1.43 18.89
C GLU A 24 23.11 -1.52 20.31
N ILE A 25 23.74 -0.86 21.29
CA ILE A 25 23.24 -0.82 22.67
C ILE A 25 21.80 -0.27 22.71
N ILE A 26 21.57 0.89 22.09
CA ILE A 26 20.24 1.53 22.08
C ILE A 26 19.17 0.61 21.44
N LEU A 27 19.49 -0.04 20.32
CA LEU A 27 18.56 -0.91 19.61
C LEU A 27 18.15 -2.16 20.40
N TYR A 28 18.99 -2.60 21.34
CA TYR A 28 18.73 -3.76 22.18
C TYR A 28 18.34 -3.41 23.62
N GLU A 29 18.20 -2.12 23.95
CA GLU A 29 17.55 -1.69 25.19
C GLU A 29 16.07 -2.09 25.19
N LYS A 30 15.57 -2.54 26.34
CA LYS A 30 14.23 -3.13 26.50
C LYS A 30 13.10 -2.22 26.03
N GLU A 31 13.20 -0.92 26.29
CA GLU A 31 12.20 0.07 25.89
C GLU A 31 12.20 0.27 24.37
N THR A 32 13.38 0.35 23.76
CA THR A 32 13.54 0.40 22.31
C THR A 32 13.04 -0.88 21.64
N GLU A 33 13.25 -2.04 22.26
CA GLU A 33 12.73 -3.32 21.76
C GLU A 33 11.20 -3.34 21.69
N GLN A 34 10.51 -2.82 22.71
CA GLN A 34 9.05 -2.70 22.70
C GLN A 34 8.55 -1.72 21.65
N MET A 35 9.27 -0.61 21.46
CA MET A 35 8.97 0.35 20.41
C MET A 35 9.16 -0.25 19.01
N ILE A 36 10.24 -0.99 18.79
CA ILE A 36 10.53 -1.70 17.54
C ILE A 36 9.41 -2.68 17.20
N TYR A 37 8.96 -3.49 18.16
CA TYR A 37 7.85 -4.42 17.95
C TYR A 37 6.55 -3.70 17.57
N SER A 38 6.28 -2.55 18.20
CA SER A 38 5.11 -1.73 17.87
C SER A 38 5.21 -1.15 16.45
N LEU A 39 6.40 -0.69 16.04
CA LEU A 39 6.67 -0.21 14.69
C LEU A 39 6.50 -1.31 13.63
N GLU A 40 6.98 -2.53 13.91
CA GLU A 40 6.76 -3.69 13.03
C GLU A 40 5.27 -3.94 12.80
N GLY A 41 4.46 -3.91 13.86
CA GLY A 41 3.00 -4.05 13.76
C GLY A 41 2.35 -2.97 12.90
N VAL A 42 2.75 -1.71 13.08
CA VAL A 42 2.25 -0.57 12.28
C VAL A 42 2.64 -0.72 10.81
N ILE A 43 3.89 -1.07 10.51
CA ILE A 43 4.38 -1.25 9.13
C ILE A 43 3.63 -2.40 8.46
N LEU A 44 3.46 -3.53 9.15
CA LEU A 44 2.72 -4.69 8.62
C LEU A 44 1.27 -4.33 8.29
N LYS A 45 0.61 -3.59 9.19
CA LYS A 45 -0.76 -3.11 8.98
C LYS A 45 -0.83 -2.17 7.77
N ALA A 46 0.04 -1.17 7.69
CA ALA A 46 0.08 -0.22 6.58
C ALA A 46 0.32 -0.91 5.22
N ILE A 47 1.19 -1.93 5.17
CA ILE A 47 1.41 -2.71 3.94
C ILE A 47 0.16 -3.50 3.55
N GLN A 48 -0.57 -4.07 4.51
CA GLN A 48 -1.81 -4.80 4.25
C GLN A 48 -2.91 -3.88 3.75
N GLU A 49 -3.10 -2.73 4.41
CA GLU A 49 -4.07 -1.70 4.02
C GLU A 49 -3.76 -1.17 2.62
N GLY A 50 -2.52 -0.75 2.35
CA GLY A 50 -2.13 -0.26 1.03
C GLY A 50 -2.29 -1.30 -0.09
N LYS A 51 -2.06 -2.59 0.18
CA LYS A 51 -2.34 -3.67 -0.78
C LYS A 51 -3.84 -3.86 -1.03
N ALA A 52 -4.66 -3.74 0.01
CA ALA A 52 -6.11 -3.88 -0.11
C ALA A 52 -6.72 -2.69 -0.87
N GLU A 53 -6.31 -1.47 -0.51
CA GLU A 53 -6.72 -0.22 -1.18
C GLU A 53 -6.31 -0.23 -2.65
N GLY A 54 -5.05 -0.47 -2.96
CA GLY A 54 -4.57 -0.50 -4.35
C GLY A 54 -5.27 -1.55 -5.22
N LYS A 55 -5.68 -2.70 -4.63
CA LYS A 55 -6.48 -3.71 -5.35
C LYS A 55 -7.91 -3.23 -5.59
N ALA A 56 -8.51 -2.50 -4.66
CA ALA A 56 -9.85 -1.96 -4.80
C ALA A 56 -9.88 -0.82 -5.84
N GLU A 57 -8.93 0.11 -5.76
CA GLU A 57 -8.74 1.20 -6.72
C GLU A 57 -8.51 0.66 -8.14
N GLY A 58 -7.57 -0.28 -8.31
CA GLY A 58 -7.28 -0.85 -9.63
C GLY A 58 -8.49 -1.53 -10.27
N LYS A 59 -9.32 -2.21 -9.48
CA LYS A 59 -10.58 -2.80 -9.98
C LYS A 59 -11.60 -1.75 -10.39
N LEU A 60 -11.69 -0.64 -9.65
CA LEU A 60 -12.60 0.45 -9.98
C LEU A 60 -12.13 1.17 -11.25
N ASP A 61 -10.84 1.49 -11.34
CA ASP A 61 -10.23 2.13 -12.51
C ASP A 61 -10.40 1.28 -13.77
N GLU A 62 -10.22 -0.04 -13.68
CA GLU A 62 -10.44 -0.95 -14.80
C GLU A 62 -11.90 -0.92 -15.27
N LYS A 63 -12.87 -0.99 -14.35
CA LYS A 63 -14.30 -0.88 -14.67
C LYS A 63 -14.63 0.45 -15.37
N MET A 64 -14.11 1.56 -14.84
CA MET A 64 -14.31 2.90 -15.40
C MET A 64 -13.70 3.01 -16.81
N ASN A 65 -12.52 2.45 -17.02
CA ASN A 65 -11.86 2.44 -18.33
C ASN A 65 -12.61 1.58 -19.35
N ILE A 66 -13.14 0.42 -18.94
CA ILE A 66 -13.97 -0.42 -19.80
C ILE A 66 -15.26 0.33 -20.15
N ALA A 67 -15.93 0.94 -19.17
CA ALA A 67 -17.15 1.73 -19.38
C ALA A 67 -16.93 2.85 -20.41
N LYS A 68 -15.88 3.66 -20.26
CA LYS A 68 -15.52 4.72 -21.21
C LYS A 68 -15.34 4.17 -22.62
N LYS A 69 -14.55 3.10 -22.77
CA LYS A 69 -14.33 2.47 -24.09
C LYS A 69 -15.63 1.97 -24.70
N LEU A 70 -16.53 1.38 -23.92
CA LEU A 70 -17.82 0.90 -24.41
C LEU A 70 -18.74 2.07 -24.82
N MET A 71 -18.77 3.15 -24.05
CA MET A 71 -19.52 4.37 -24.39
C MET A 71 -19.00 4.98 -25.70
N ASP A 72 -17.68 5.04 -25.87
CA ASP A 72 -17.02 5.55 -27.08
C ASP A 72 -17.37 4.74 -28.34
N THR A 73 -17.72 3.46 -28.21
CA THR A 73 -18.18 2.67 -29.37
C THR A 73 -19.54 3.13 -29.90
N GLY A 74 -20.38 3.74 -29.05
CA GLY A 74 -21.75 4.14 -29.40
C GLY A 74 -22.72 3.00 -29.72
N ILE A 75 -22.31 1.73 -29.53
CA ILE A 75 -23.11 0.54 -29.85
C ILE A 75 -24.04 0.17 -28.69
N LEU A 76 -23.58 0.34 -27.45
CA LEU A 76 -24.29 -0.04 -26.23
C LEU A 76 -24.92 1.18 -25.56
N ASN A 77 -26.11 1.00 -24.99
CA ASN A 77 -26.73 2.00 -24.13
C ASN A 77 -26.22 1.91 -22.68
N LEU A 78 -26.56 2.90 -21.83
CA LEU A 78 -26.06 2.97 -20.45
C LEU A 78 -26.51 1.76 -19.61
N GLU A 79 -27.70 1.22 -19.87
CA GLU A 79 -28.24 0.05 -19.18
C GLU A 79 -27.40 -1.21 -19.46
N GLN A 80 -27.03 -1.43 -20.73
CA GLN A 80 -26.16 -2.54 -21.13
C GLN A 80 -24.72 -2.37 -20.60
N ILE A 81 -24.19 -1.15 -20.61
CA ILE A 81 -22.85 -0.87 -20.09
C ILE A 81 -22.82 -1.08 -18.56
N SER A 82 -23.89 -0.70 -17.86
CA SER A 82 -24.07 -0.95 -16.43
C SER A 82 -24.05 -2.44 -16.12
N GLU A 83 -24.73 -3.26 -16.91
CA GLU A 83 -24.74 -4.72 -16.76
C GLU A 83 -23.35 -5.34 -16.94
N VAL A 84 -22.58 -4.91 -17.95
CA VAL A 84 -21.25 -5.46 -18.23
C VAL A 84 -20.20 -5.03 -17.20
N THR A 85 -20.21 -3.76 -16.79
CA THR A 85 -19.16 -3.18 -15.93
C THR A 85 -19.50 -3.30 -14.44
N GLY A 86 -20.77 -3.51 -14.12
CA GLY A 86 -21.30 -3.48 -12.76
C GLY A 86 -21.23 -2.09 -12.12
N LEU A 87 -21.14 -1.02 -12.93
CA LEU A 87 -21.27 0.37 -12.50
C LEU A 87 -22.73 0.79 -12.54
N SER A 88 -23.15 1.62 -11.61
CA SER A 88 -24.49 2.20 -11.64
C SER A 88 -24.65 3.19 -12.80
N ILE A 89 -25.89 3.39 -13.25
CA ILE A 89 -26.21 4.36 -14.30
C ILE A 89 -25.73 5.77 -13.90
N GLU A 90 -25.83 6.13 -12.62
CA GLU A 90 -25.36 7.44 -12.16
C GLU A 90 -23.84 7.60 -12.16
N GLU A 91 -23.08 6.52 -11.92
CA GLU A 91 -21.63 6.54 -12.10
C GLU A 91 -21.27 6.70 -13.58
N LEU A 92 -21.97 5.98 -14.47
CA LEU A 92 -21.75 6.08 -15.91
C LEU A 92 -22.10 7.46 -16.48
N ARG A 93 -23.13 8.13 -15.96
CA ARG A 93 -23.49 9.51 -16.36
C ARG A 93 -22.47 10.57 -15.96
N LYS A 94 -21.59 10.26 -15.00
CA LYS A 94 -20.53 11.15 -14.52
C LYS A 94 -19.19 10.94 -15.23
N LEU A 95 -19.07 9.90 -16.05
CA LEU A 95 -17.87 9.62 -16.87
C LEU A 95 -17.78 10.56 -18.07
#